data_AF-A0A7C3CAG4-F1
#
_entry.id   AF-A0A7C3CAG4-F1
#
_cell.length_a   1.000
_cell.length_b   1.000
_cell.length_c   1.000
_cell.angle_alpha   90.00
_cell.angle_beta   90.00
_cell.angle_gamma   90.00
#
_symmetry.space_group_name_H-M   'P 1'
#
loop_
_entity.id
_entity.type
_entity.pdbx_description
1 polymer ?
#
loop_
_entity_poly.entity_id
_entity_poly.type
_entity_poly.pdbx_seq_one_letter_code
_entity_poly.pdbx_strand_id
1 'polypeptide(L)'
;NIRILGRKGYLQLNAISDITTLPVVENDIDLILASVDFNSGNKYADFTPGIDKVAAIGIGGLIAGKVLAKAGFFVVLLKFWKIFAIGFVAFFGRIKNFFLGRKIKPAETSTEDEV
;
A
#
# COMPACT_ATOMS: atom_id res chain seq x y z
N ASN A 1 18.90 -24.27 6.87
CA ASN A 1 17.43 -24.34 6.71
C ASN A 1 17.16 -24.85 5.32
N ILE A 2 16.54 -26.03 5.21
CA ILE A 2 16.27 -26.73 3.97
C ILE A 2 14.77 -26.62 3.68
N ARG A 3 14.38 -26.29 2.45
CA ARG A 3 12.98 -26.17 2.04
C ARG A 3 12.71 -27.04 0.83
N ILE A 4 11.79 -27.99 0.96
CA ILE A 4 11.36 -28.85 -0.13
C ILE A 4 9.97 -28.43 -0.60
N LEU A 5 9.83 -28.13 -1.90
CA LEU A 5 8.59 -27.63 -2.48
C LEU A 5 7.58 -28.77 -2.71
N GLY A 6 6.36 -28.57 -2.24
CA GLY A 6 5.20 -29.42 -2.53
C GLY A 6 4.12 -28.66 -3.30
N ARG A 7 3.07 -29.36 -3.75
CA ARG A 7 1.99 -28.79 -4.56
C ARG A 7 1.28 -27.58 -3.93
N LYS A 8 1.14 -27.60 -2.60
CA LYS A 8 0.36 -26.60 -1.83
C LYS A 8 1.22 -25.78 -0.85
N GLY A 9 2.55 -25.85 -0.96
CA GLY A 9 3.44 -25.18 -0.01
C GLY A 9 4.84 -25.77 -0.03
N TYR A 10 5.50 -25.79 1.13
CA TYR A 10 6.82 -26.38 1.27
C TYR A 10 6.97 -27.02 2.66
N LEU A 11 7.79 -28.07 2.73
CA LEU A 11 8.29 -28.62 3.99
C LEU A 11 9.56 -27.88 4.37
N GLN A 12 9.62 -27.36 5.60
CA GLN A 12 10.81 -26.71 6.12
C GLN A 12 11.50 -27.63 7.14
N LEU A 13 12.76 -27.96 6.87
CA LEU A 13 13.62 -28.73 7.74
C LEU A 13 14.72 -27.82 8.29
N ASN A 14 14.81 -27.71 9.60
CA ASN A 14 15.89 -27.00 10.27
C ASN A 14 16.82 -28.02 10.91
N ALA A 15 18.04 -28.12 10.41
CA ALA A 15 19.10 -28.86 11.07
C ALA A 15 19.67 -28.01 12.21
N ILE A 16 19.70 -28.57 13.43
CA ILE A 16 20.26 -27.94 14.62
C ILE A 16 21.50 -28.76 14.99
N SER A 17 22.68 -28.15 14.93
CA SER A 17 23.95 -28.80 15.25
C SER A 17 24.97 -27.79 15.78
N ASP A 18 26.06 -28.30 16.35
CA ASP A 18 27.22 -27.50 16.73
C ASP A 18 27.97 -26.98 15.49
N ILE A 19 28.74 -25.89 15.65
CA ILE A 19 29.48 -25.27 14.54
C ILE A 19 30.55 -26.20 13.96
N THR A 20 31.10 -27.09 14.78
CA THR A 20 32.15 -28.04 14.38
C THR A 20 31.60 -29.17 13.50
N THR A 21 30.30 -29.45 13.56
CA THR A 21 29.64 -30.51 12.79
C THR A 21 28.89 -29.98 11.57
N LEU A 22 28.86 -28.66 11.38
CA LEU A 22 28.26 -28.02 10.21
C LEU A 22 28.78 -28.60 8.86
N PRO A 23 30.09 -28.85 8.66
CA PRO A 23 30.57 -29.42 7.39
C PRO A 23 30.04 -30.82 7.11
N VAL A 24 29.78 -31.61 8.17
CA VAL A 24 29.18 -32.95 8.02
C VAL A 24 27.72 -32.82 7.60
N VAL A 25 26.98 -31.93 8.28
CA VAL A 25 25.58 -31.66 7.94
C VAL A 25 25.44 -31.18 6.50
N GLU A 26 26.34 -30.30 6.02
CA GLU A 26 26.35 -29.81 4.65
C GLU A 26 26.60 -30.91 3.61
N ASN A 27 27.53 -31.82 3.90
CA ASN A 27 27.83 -32.96 3.00
C ASN A 27 26.66 -33.96 2.91
N ASP A 28 25.90 -34.13 3.98
CA ASP A 28 24.79 -35.08 4.04
C ASP A 28 23.44 -34.48 3.59
N ILE A 29 23.40 -33.21 3.16
CA ILE A 29 22.16 -32.54 2.74
C ILE A 29 21.44 -33.33 1.65
N ASP A 30 22.16 -33.88 0.68
CA ASP A 30 21.57 -34.63 -0.43
C ASP A 30 20.89 -35.93 0.04
N LEU A 31 21.46 -36.59 1.05
CA LEU A 31 20.84 -37.77 1.67
C LEU A 31 19.54 -37.39 2.40
N ILE A 32 19.56 -36.25 3.10
CA ILE A 32 18.38 -35.73 3.80
C ILE A 32 17.28 -35.38 2.77
N LEU A 33 17.65 -34.74 1.66
CA LEU A 33 16.71 -34.41 0.59
C LEU A 33 16.11 -35.65 -0.06
N ALA A 34 16.92 -36.67 -0.32
CA ALA A 34 16.47 -37.95 -0.90
C ALA A 34 15.57 -38.76 0.05
N SER A 35 15.69 -38.55 1.37
CA SER A 35 14.83 -39.21 2.36
C SER A 35 13.39 -38.69 2.39
N VAL A 36 13.13 -37.54 1.76
CA VAL A 36 11.82 -36.88 1.75
C VAL A 36 11.20 -37.00 0.35
N ASP A 37 10.17 -37.84 0.22
CA ASP A 37 9.30 -37.84 -0.97
C ASP A 37 7.87 -37.45 -0.58
N PHE A 38 7.24 -36.67 -1.45
CA PHE A 38 5.83 -36.34 -1.30
C PHE A 38 4.98 -37.43 -1.92
N ASN A 39 3.88 -37.81 -1.28
CA ASN A 39 2.90 -38.72 -1.88
C ASN A 39 2.39 -38.16 -3.22
N SER A 40 2.06 -39.06 -4.15
CA SER A 40 1.47 -38.71 -5.45
C SER A 40 0.28 -37.77 -5.27
N GLY A 41 0.21 -36.73 -6.10
CA GLY A 41 -0.79 -35.66 -6.02
C GLY A 41 -0.42 -34.52 -5.07
N ASN A 42 0.68 -34.62 -4.31
CA ASN A 42 1.21 -33.56 -3.45
C ASN A 42 2.61 -33.07 -3.89
N LYS A 43 3.20 -33.66 -4.94
CA LYS A 43 4.49 -33.21 -5.46
C LYS A 43 4.33 -31.84 -6.10
N TYR A 44 5.38 -31.02 -6.07
CA TYR A 44 5.35 -29.72 -6.74
C TYR A 44 5.03 -29.84 -8.24
N ALA A 45 5.52 -30.90 -8.88
CA ALA A 45 5.23 -31.22 -10.28
C ALA A 45 3.76 -31.57 -10.56
N ASP A 46 2.99 -31.97 -9.54
CA ASP A 46 1.56 -32.30 -9.67
C ASP A 46 0.66 -31.05 -9.64
N PHE A 47 1.26 -29.85 -9.67
CA PHE A 47 0.52 -28.60 -9.70
C PHE A 47 -0.33 -28.48 -10.96
N THR A 48 -1.63 -28.27 -10.76
CA THR A 48 -2.60 -28.11 -11.84
C THR A 48 -3.13 -26.67 -11.85
N PRO A 49 -2.74 -25.85 -12.86
CA PRO A 49 -3.26 -24.50 -13.03
C PRO A 49 -4.80 -24.50 -13.07
N GLY A 50 -5.43 -23.59 -12.32
CA GLY A 50 -6.89 -23.42 -12.30
C GLY A 50 -7.66 -24.30 -11.32
N ILE A 51 -7.11 -25.46 -10.92
CA ILE A 51 -7.66 -26.29 -9.83
C ILE A 51 -6.99 -25.92 -8.51
N ASP A 52 -5.67 -25.75 -8.54
CA ASP A 52 -4.90 -25.44 -7.35
C ASP A 52 -5.04 -23.99 -6.93
N LYS A 53 -5.16 -23.79 -5.61
CA LYS A 53 -5.33 -22.48 -4.99
C LYS A 53 -4.08 -21.63 -5.20
N VAL A 54 -4.13 -20.77 -6.20
CA VAL A 54 -3.18 -19.68 -6.37
C VAL A 54 -3.69 -18.43 -5.66
N ALA A 55 -2.77 -17.60 -5.17
CA ALA A 55 -3.11 -16.32 -4.55
C ALA A 55 -3.56 -15.31 -5.62
N ALA A 56 -4.71 -15.55 -6.26
CA ALA A 56 -5.29 -14.66 -7.28
C ALA A 56 -5.59 -13.25 -6.73
N ILE A 57 -5.86 -13.16 -5.42
CA ILE A 57 -6.14 -11.90 -4.70
C ILE A 57 -4.85 -11.17 -4.28
N GLY A 58 -3.66 -11.61 -4.70
CA GLY A 58 -2.43 -10.86 -4.41
C GLY A 58 -2.34 -9.58 -5.25
N ILE A 59 -1.94 -9.74 -6.51
CA ILE A 59 -1.68 -8.61 -7.41
C ILE A 59 -2.98 -7.89 -7.81
N GLY A 60 -4.06 -8.65 -8.08
CA GLY A 60 -5.36 -8.07 -8.41
C GLY A 60 -5.94 -7.22 -7.27
N GLY A 61 -5.78 -7.68 -6.03
CA GLY A 61 -6.17 -6.93 -4.83
C GLY A 61 -5.32 -5.67 -4.63
N LEU A 62 -4.01 -5.73 -4.89
CA LEU A 62 -3.12 -4.57 -4.79
C LEU A 62 -3.45 -3.50 -5.85
N ILE A 63 -3.71 -3.92 -7.09
CA ILE A 63 -4.07 -3.01 -8.19
C ILE A 63 -5.46 -2.41 -7.93
N ALA A 64 -6.47 -3.24 -7.66
CA ALA A 64 -7.83 -2.77 -7.38
C ALA A 64 -7.87 -1.88 -6.12
N GLY A 65 -7.12 -2.24 -5.08
CA GLY A 65 -6.98 -1.43 -3.87
C GLY A 65 -6.34 -0.07 -4.13
N LYS A 66 -5.28 0.00 -4.96
CA LYS A 66 -4.65 1.27 -5.35
C LYS A 66 -5.59 2.15 -6.18
N VAL A 67 -6.34 1.56 -7.11
CA VAL A 67 -7.32 2.28 -7.93
C VAL A 67 -8.48 2.78 -7.07
N LEU A 68 -9.02 1.93 -6.20
CA LEU A 68 -10.11 2.30 -5.30
C LEU A 68 -9.69 3.35 -4.27
N ALA A 69 -8.46 3.30 -3.76
CA ALA A 69 -7.93 4.33 -2.87
C ALA A 69 -7.83 5.70 -3.58
N LYS A 70 -7.39 5.73 -4.84
CA LYS A 70 -7.28 6.96 -5.62
C LYS A 70 -8.65 7.48 -6.09
N ALA A 71 -9.54 6.59 -6.51
CA ALA A 71 -10.88 6.92 -6.96
C ALA A 71 -11.83 7.26 -5.79
N GLY A 72 -11.63 6.66 -4.62
CA GLY A 72 -12.46 6.84 -3.43
C GLY A 72 -12.49 8.29 -2.95
N PHE A 73 -11.38 9.02 -3.07
CA PHE A 73 -11.33 10.46 -2.79
C PHE A 73 -12.32 11.25 -3.66
N PHE A 74 -12.35 10.98 -4.97
CA PHE A 74 -13.27 11.64 -5.90
C PHE A 74 -14.72 11.21 -5.68
N VAL A 75 -14.96 9.95 -5.31
CA VAL A 75 -16.30 9.46 -4.97
C VAL A 75 -16.85 10.18 -3.74
N VAL A 76 -16.04 10.36 -2.69
CA VAL A 76 -16.44 11.13 -1.50
C VAL A 76 -16.68 12.59 -1.85
N LEU A 77 -15.81 13.18 -2.67
CA LEU A 77 -15.94 14.57 -3.11
C LEU A 77 -17.21 14.81 -3.95
N LEU A 78 -17.54 13.90 -4.88
CA LEU A 78 -18.79 13.96 -5.64
C LEU A 78 -20.00 13.78 -4.73
N LYS A 79 -19.97 12.79 -3.82
CA LYS A 79 -21.10 12.47 -2.93
C LYS A 79 -21.44 13.63 -2.00
N PHE A 80 -20.44 14.40 -1.56
CA PHE A 80 -20.62 15.54 -0.66
C PHE A 80 -20.33 16.90 -1.32
N TRP A 81 -20.43 17.02 -2.65
CA TRP A 81 -20.10 18.25 -3.36
C TRP A 81 -20.84 19.47 -2.80
N LYS A 82 -22.13 19.35 -2.47
CA LYS A 82 -22.89 20.46 -1.86
C LYS A 82 -22.22 21.03 -0.60
N ILE A 83 -21.65 20.18 0.25
CA ILE A 83 -20.96 20.59 1.49
C ILE A 83 -19.65 21.29 1.15
N PHE A 84 -18.87 20.72 0.22
CA PHE A 84 -17.62 21.33 -0.24
C PHE A 84 -17.85 22.67 -0.96
N ALA A 85 -18.91 22.80 -1.75
CA ALA A 85 -19.27 24.05 -2.44
C ALA A 85 -19.58 25.17 -1.45
N ILE A 86 -20.40 24.89 -0.42
CA ILE A 86 -20.71 25.85 0.64
C ILE A 86 -19.44 26.21 1.42
N GLY A 87 -18.60 25.22 1.75
CA GLY A 87 -17.32 25.46 2.41
C GLY A 87 -16.37 26.34 1.58
N PHE A 88 -16.30 26.11 0.26
CA PHE A 88 -15.44 26.87 -0.65
C PHE A 88 -15.89 28.33 -0.77
N VAL A 89 -17.20 28.57 -0.91
CA VAL A 89 -17.77 29.93 -0.97
C VAL A 89 -17.53 30.69 0.34
N ALA A 90 -17.77 30.04 1.49
CA ALA A 90 -17.52 30.63 2.79
C ALA A 90 -16.03 30.95 3.03
N PHE A 91 -15.14 30.05 2.61
CA PHE A 91 -13.69 30.22 2.73
C PHE A 91 -13.16 31.38 1.87
N PHE A 92 -13.54 31.43 0.59
CA PHE A 92 -13.14 32.52 -0.31
C PHE A 92 -13.74 33.87 0.08
N GLY A 93 -15.00 33.88 0.56
CA GLY A 93 -15.62 35.08 1.10
C GLY A 93 -14.84 35.66 2.29
N ARG A 94 -14.37 34.81 3.20
CA ARG A 94 -13.59 35.22 4.37
C ARG A 94 -12.18 35.70 3.99
N ILE A 95 -11.51 35.02 3.07
CA ILE A 95 -10.18 35.40 2.59
C ILE A 95 -10.20 36.74 1.85
N LYS A 96 -11.20 36.96 0.99
CA LYS A 96 -11.35 38.24 0.28
C LYS A 96 -11.54 39.38 1.28
N ASN A 97 -12.41 39.22 2.28
CA ASN A 97 -12.63 40.26 3.29
C ASN A 97 -11.38 40.50 4.15
N PHE A 98 -10.57 39.48 4.40
CA PHE A 98 -9.33 39.61 5.17
C PHE A 98 -8.21 40.33 4.40
N PHE A 99 -8.07 40.09 3.09
CA PHE A 99 -7.04 40.72 2.26
C PHE A 99 -7.44 42.08 1.66
N LEU A 100 -8.72 42.32 1.35
CA LEU A 100 -9.20 43.60 0.80
C LEU A 100 -9.43 44.70 1.86
N GLY A 101 -9.40 44.37 3.16
CA GLY A 101 -9.65 45.31 4.26
C GLY A 101 -8.51 46.29 4.58
N ARG A 102 -7.38 46.24 3.85
CA ARG A 102 -6.25 47.15 4.04
C ARG A 102 -6.07 48.09 2.83
N LYS A 103 -7.05 48.97 2.59
CA LYS A 103 -6.77 50.24 1.90
C LYS A 103 -6.80 51.38 2.91
N ILE A 104 -5.60 51.63 3.42
CA ILE A 104 -4.95 52.93 3.66
C ILE A 104 -5.93 54.10 3.84
N LYS A 105 -5.95 54.66 5.06
CA LYS A 105 -6.44 56.01 5.33
C LYS A 105 -5.29 56.96 4.96
N PRO A 106 -5.33 57.75 3.88
CA PRO A 106 -4.31 58.75 3.62
C PRO A 106 -4.48 59.91 4.61
N ALA A 107 -3.34 60.36 5.12
CA ALA A 107 -3.19 61.48 6.02
C ALA A 107 -3.48 62.82 5.32
N GLU A 108 -3.77 63.79 6.18
CA GLU A 108 -4.04 65.22 5.97
C GLU A 108 -3.14 65.92 4.95
N THR A 109 -3.66 66.93 4.23
CA THR A 109 -2.99 68.24 4.01
C THR A 109 -4.01 69.29 3.55
N SER A 110 -3.78 70.47 4.12
CA SER A 110 -4.42 71.79 4.13
C SER A 110 -4.52 72.56 2.80
N THR A 111 -5.18 73.72 2.94
CA THR A 111 -5.21 74.95 2.10
C THR A 111 -6.31 74.97 1.04
N GLU A 112 -7.06 76.05 0.75
CA GLU A 112 -7.05 77.50 1.00
C GLU A 112 -8.45 78.01 0.54
N ASP A 113 -9.15 78.88 1.31
CA ASP A 113 -9.49 80.28 0.94
C ASP A 113 -10.95 80.49 0.44
N GLU A 114 -11.76 81.25 1.18
CA GLU A 114 -12.39 82.53 0.77
C GLU A 114 -13.58 82.96 1.68
N VAL A 115 -13.40 84.15 2.28
CA VAL A 115 -14.34 85.21 2.75
C VAL A 115 -15.38 84.91 3.84
#